data_AF-H2AVQ3-F1
#
_entry.id   AF-H2AVQ3-F1
#
_cell.length_a   1.000
_cell.length_b   1.000
_cell.length_c   1.000
_cell.angle_alpha   90.00
_cell.angle_beta   90.00
_cell.angle_gamma   90.00
#
_symmetry.space_group_name_H-M   'P 1'
#
loop_
_entity.id
_entity.type
_entity.pdbx_description
1 polymer ?
#
loop_
_entity_poly.entity_id
_entity_poly.type
_entity_poly.pdbx_seq_one_letter_code
_entity_poly.pdbx_strand_id
1 'polypeptide(L)'
;MRLPTLINKYINNKRGHDSQITDSITPPPMKKFSRESSPNERTSRSRSASPTKYRRRHPYQVPKHVTISKDTKSLQLNTTHTVAFYEGLSTPVESPVTTPERINIVTTPLTSPRPDFYDKELNFRTSLVKNFADLKLQQPFQTHPIFRIPEILDNIIKHLSLHEKEAINLNENPFKRRAPETYQHALLLYKDEVKAKKVWDEVLKTKRNSNFVYEPSLYNCLSVNKIWYRVALPYLQKELMFRDANKLKRFGELSKGIYGKKKKFTSPNSFTLYKLHQVAPGDQIMEDISTLPLQNVKTLQFYICPNILPPRSWFHVAQNLQKVILPGNRKINDRFLIEASLNLTNLKYLDLRACENVSDVGIVSIALRCKKLEFINLGRHSRGELITDVSLVALGKYTNIVTLGMAGCNITDNGLWDFAQRNGDNVKRLSLNNCKLLTNFSIPYLVGFNYFPNLAVLEIKNLVNIDDVKWLVKFMLWKKYSNHPLLIESCHRITKLLGIEEKKIKKTNAICALSDMSEWINEDESL
;
A
#
# COMPACT_ATOMS: atom_id res chain seq x y z
N MET A 1 -48.17 -7.70 27.22
CA MET A 1 -47.97 -8.02 25.79
C MET A 1 -47.70 -6.77 24.94
N ARG A 2 -46.80 -5.86 25.33
CA ARG A 2 -46.56 -4.61 24.57
C ARG A 2 -45.11 -4.39 24.11
N LEU A 3 -44.15 -5.25 24.45
CA LEU A 3 -42.76 -5.09 23.98
C LEU A 3 -42.56 -5.44 22.49
N PRO A 4 -43.11 -6.55 21.96
CA PRO A 4 -42.84 -6.96 20.57
C PRO A 4 -43.52 -6.05 19.53
N THR A 5 -44.72 -5.55 19.84
CA THR A 5 -45.47 -4.62 18.98
C THR A 5 -44.86 -3.22 18.94
N LEU A 6 -44.22 -2.78 20.03
CA LEU A 6 -43.51 -1.49 20.10
C LEU A 6 -42.14 -1.52 19.42
N ILE A 7 -41.40 -2.64 19.44
CA ILE A 7 -40.16 -2.77 18.66
C ILE A 7 -40.46 -2.65 17.17
N ASN A 8 -41.55 -3.26 16.69
CA ASN A 8 -41.97 -3.13 15.29
C ASN A 8 -42.49 -1.72 14.95
N LYS A 9 -43.15 -1.02 15.89
CA LYS A 9 -43.59 0.37 15.69
C LYS A 9 -42.40 1.35 15.73
N TYR A 10 -41.40 1.11 16.56
CA TYR A 10 -40.16 1.89 16.65
C TYR A 10 -39.26 1.68 15.42
N ILE A 11 -39.17 0.44 14.89
CA ILE A 11 -38.46 0.15 13.64
C ILE A 11 -39.16 0.81 12.43
N ASN A 12 -40.50 0.84 12.41
CA ASN A 12 -41.26 1.49 11.35
C ASN A 12 -41.25 3.03 11.47
N ASN A 13 -41.24 3.61 12.68
CA ASN A 13 -41.08 5.04 12.89
C ASN A 13 -39.65 5.52 12.62
N LYS A 14 -38.62 4.67 12.79
CA LYS A 14 -37.25 4.98 12.36
C LYS A 14 -37.15 5.11 10.83
N ARG A 15 -37.93 4.30 10.08
CA ARG A 15 -38.09 4.44 8.62
C ARG A 15 -38.88 5.69 8.21
N GLY A 16 -39.72 6.23 9.09
CA GLY A 16 -40.42 7.51 8.92
C GLY A 16 -39.58 8.73 9.32
N HIS A 17 -38.74 8.63 10.35
CA HIS A 17 -37.88 9.73 10.81
C HIS A 17 -36.64 9.97 9.95
N ASP A 18 -36.23 9.02 9.11
CA ASP A 18 -35.29 9.29 8.01
C ASP A 18 -35.89 10.23 6.93
N SER A 19 -37.17 10.62 7.05
CA SER A 19 -37.84 11.58 6.15
C SER A 19 -38.19 12.94 6.78
N GLN A 20 -37.73 13.24 8.00
CA GLN A 20 -37.88 14.57 8.60
C GLN A 20 -36.56 15.08 9.20
N ILE A 21 -35.65 15.45 8.32
CA ILE A 21 -34.70 16.54 8.58
C ILE A 21 -35.42 17.81 8.15
N THR A 22 -35.63 18.74 9.08
CA THR A 22 -36.10 20.09 8.76
C THR A 22 -35.00 20.83 7.99
N ASP A 23 -35.12 20.80 6.66
CA ASP A 23 -34.46 21.74 5.77
C ASP A 23 -34.98 23.15 6.07
N SER A 24 -34.20 23.94 6.80
CA SER A 24 -34.12 25.38 6.52
C SER A 24 -32.87 25.62 5.68
N ILE A 25 -32.94 25.15 4.43
CA ILE A 25 -32.31 25.62 3.18
C ILE A 25 -32.62 24.50 2.17
N THR A 26 -33.60 24.71 1.30
CA THR A 26 -33.86 23.80 0.18
C THR A 26 -32.64 23.75 -0.75
N PRO A 27 -32.09 22.56 -1.07
CA PRO A 27 -31.14 22.40 -2.18
C PRO A 27 -31.87 22.50 -3.54
N PRO A 28 -31.23 23.01 -4.60
CA PRO A 28 -31.77 22.90 -5.96
C PRO A 28 -31.68 21.43 -6.44
N PRO A 29 -32.45 21.02 -7.47
CA PRO A 29 -32.60 19.62 -7.84
C PRO A 29 -31.27 19.00 -8.30
N MET A 30 -30.96 17.82 -7.75
CA MET A 30 -29.88 16.95 -8.23
C MET A 30 -30.17 16.48 -9.67
N LYS A 31 -29.13 16.51 -10.50
CA LYS A 31 -29.12 16.05 -11.89
C LYS A 31 -29.59 14.60 -12.00
N LYS A 32 -30.72 14.38 -12.69
CA LYS A 32 -30.86 13.24 -13.61
C LYS A 32 -30.62 13.78 -15.01
N PHE A 33 -29.55 13.38 -15.67
CA PHE A 33 -29.53 13.31 -17.13
C PHE A 33 -28.76 12.08 -17.58
N SER A 34 -29.48 11.31 -18.39
CA SER A 34 -29.12 10.14 -19.16
C SER A 34 -27.97 10.41 -20.12
N ARG A 35 -27.20 9.36 -20.40
CA ARG A 35 -26.38 9.24 -21.60
C ARG A 35 -27.30 9.20 -22.81
N GLU A 36 -27.03 10.01 -23.82
CA GLU A 36 -27.33 9.71 -25.21
C GLU A 36 -26.32 10.40 -26.14
N SER A 37 -26.05 9.70 -27.24
CA SER A 37 -25.02 9.91 -28.25
C SER A 37 -25.41 10.91 -29.35
N SER A 38 -24.40 11.50 -30.00
CA SER A 38 -24.40 12.31 -31.25
C SER A 38 -25.09 11.63 -32.46
N PRO A 39 -25.21 12.23 -33.69
CA PRO A 39 -24.64 13.51 -34.21
C PRO A 39 -25.53 14.38 -35.15
N ASN A 40 -25.18 15.68 -35.37
CA ASN A 40 -24.84 16.29 -36.69
C ASN A 40 -24.88 17.84 -36.77
N GLU A 41 -23.89 18.35 -37.51
CA GLU A 41 -23.83 19.52 -38.42
C GLU A 41 -23.93 21.03 -37.98
N ARG A 42 -22.81 21.71 -38.31
CA ARG A 42 -22.63 22.99 -39.06
C ARG A 42 -22.80 24.39 -38.40
N THR A 43 -21.68 25.12 -38.54
CA THR A 43 -21.47 26.53 -38.95
C THR A 43 -21.58 27.71 -37.95
N SER A 44 -20.40 28.31 -37.73
CA SER A 44 -20.06 29.75 -37.92
C SER A 44 -20.11 30.77 -36.75
N ARG A 45 -18.92 31.39 -36.56
CA ARG A 45 -18.60 32.82 -36.34
C ARG A 45 -19.02 33.58 -35.05
N SER A 46 -17.96 33.91 -34.30
CA SER A 46 -17.51 35.26 -33.83
C SER A 46 -18.21 36.06 -32.71
N ARG A 47 -17.34 36.40 -31.73
CA ARG A 47 -17.11 37.71 -31.05
C ARG A 47 -18.03 38.21 -29.89
N SER A 48 -17.35 38.38 -28.75
CA SER A 48 -17.26 39.54 -27.84
C SER A 48 -18.38 39.96 -26.88
N ALA A 49 -17.92 40.13 -25.62
CA ALA A 49 -18.22 41.19 -24.65
C ALA A 49 -19.49 41.12 -23.75
N SER A 50 -19.22 41.16 -22.45
CA SER A 50 -20.06 41.40 -21.27
C SER A 50 -20.47 42.90 -21.14
N PRO A 51 -21.08 43.41 -20.03
CA PRO A 51 -21.94 42.81 -18.99
C PRO A 51 -23.18 43.69 -18.59
N THR A 52 -23.98 43.18 -17.63
CA THR A 52 -24.67 43.89 -16.50
C THR A 52 -26.21 43.93 -16.41
N LYS A 53 -26.66 43.75 -15.15
CA LYS A 53 -27.80 44.35 -14.39
C LYS A 53 -29.04 43.48 -14.01
N TYR A 54 -29.19 43.43 -12.69
CA TYR A 54 -30.31 43.08 -11.79
C TYR A 54 -31.72 43.58 -12.19
N ARG A 55 -32.78 42.76 -11.94
CA ARG A 55 -33.92 43.10 -11.04
C ARG A 55 -35.01 42.00 -10.87
N ARG A 56 -35.31 41.72 -9.59
CA ARG A 56 -36.60 41.49 -8.85
C ARG A 56 -37.75 40.56 -9.33
N ARG A 57 -38.27 39.84 -8.32
CA ARG A 57 -39.43 38.90 -8.15
C ARG A 57 -40.81 39.60 -8.33
N HIS A 58 -41.93 38.94 -8.71
CA HIS A 58 -42.87 38.01 -7.99
C HIS A 58 -44.12 37.78 -8.91
N PRO A 59 -45.21 37.03 -8.58
CA PRO A 59 -45.34 35.63 -8.15
C PRO A 59 -46.55 34.84 -8.82
N TYR A 60 -46.69 33.55 -8.46
CA TYR A 60 -47.87 32.66 -8.48
C TYR A 60 -48.76 32.45 -9.75
N GLN A 61 -48.90 31.17 -10.15
CA GLN A 61 -50.20 30.56 -10.49
C GLN A 61 -50.13 29.02 -10.43
N VAL A 62 -51.17 28.42 -9.83
CA VAL A 62 -51.47 26.98 -9.68
C VAL A 62 -52.63 26.64 -10.62
N PRO A 63 -52.63 25.50 -11.32
CA PRO A 63 -53.63 24.42 -11.09
C PRO A 63 -53.04 23.01 -11.41
N LYS A 64 -53.61 21.81 -11.18
CA LYS A 64 -54.83 21.25 -10.56
C LYS A 64 -54.63 19.71 -10.50
N HIS A 65 -55.31 19.06 -9.54
CA HIS A 65 -55.70 17.65 -9.38
C HIS A 65 -55.48 16.62 -10.52
N VAL A 66 -55.05 15.40 -10.14
CA VAL A 66 -55.69 14.10 -10.51
C VAL A 66 -55.51 13.07 -9.38
N THR A 67 -56.55 12.28 -9.12
CA THR A 67 -56.76 11.31 -8.05
C THR A 67 -56.71 9.85 -8.56
N ILE A 68 -56.25 8.93 -7.68
CA ILE A 68 -56.66 7.52 -7.44
C ILE A 68 -56.43 6.46 -8.56
N SER A 69 -55.65 5.40 -8.25
CA SER A 69 -56.19 4.04 -8.00
C SER A 69 -55.17 3.09 -7.36
N LYS A 70 -55.67 2.21 -6.49
CA LYS A 70 -55.00 1.06 -5.90
C LYS A 70 -55.07 -0.11 -6.87
N ASP A 71 -54.04 -0.94 -6.93
CA ASP A 71 -54.24 -2.36 -7.16
C ASP A 71 -53.16 -3.21 -6.49
N THR A 72 -53.65 -4.17 -5.71
CA THR A 72 -52.93 -5.25 -5.04
C THR A 72 -52.78 -6.43 -5.97
N LYS A 73 -51.60 -7.08 -6.00
CA LYS A 73 -51.51 -8.55 -6.07
C LYS A 73 -50.12 -9.07 -5.69
N SER A 74 -50.18 -10.06 -4.83
CA SER A 74 -49.16 -10.90 -4.20
C SER A 74 -48.38 -11.80 -5.17
N LEU A 75 -47.15 -12.16 -4.82
CA LEU A 75 -46.56 -13.47 -5.12
C LEU A 75 -45.56 -13.87 -4.03
N GLN A 76 -45.65 -15.14 -3.66
CA GLN A 76 -45.14 -15.79 -2.44
C GLN A 76 -43.67 -16.20 -2.55
N LEU A 77 -43.00 -16.23 -1.39
CA LEU A 77 -41.71 -16.88 -1.14
C LEU A 77 -41.97 -18.24 -0.47
N ASN A 78 -41.44 -19.31 -1.08
CA ASN A 78 -41.29 -20.62 -0.45
C ASN A 78 -39.95 -20.70 0.26
N THR A 79 -39.94 -21.08 1.54
CA THR A 79 -39.40 -22.38 2.02
C THR A 79 -39.42 -22.44 3.56
N THR A 80 -39.77 -23.61 4.05
CA THR A 80 -40.17 -23.98 5.41
C THR A 80 -39.02 -24.54 6.26
N HIS A 81 -39.12 -24.31 7.58
CA HIS A 81 -38.50 -25.06 8.69
C HIS A 81 -38.87 -26.58 8.62
N THR A 82 -38.20 -27.54 9.28
CA THR A 82 -38.03 -27.80 10.74
C THR A 82 -37.11 -29.05 10.92
N VAL A 83 -36.12 -29.11 11.84
CA VAL A 83 -36.14 -29.68 13.24
C VAL A 83 -36.34 -31.23 13.26
N ALA A 84 -35.57 -32.13 13.90
CA ALA A 84 -35.15 -32.24 15.32
C ALA A 84 -34.20 -33.46 15.60
N PHE A 85 -33.31 -33.34 16.62
CA PHE A 85 -32.89 -34.30 17.71
C PHE A 85 -32.38 -35.73 17.40
N TYR A 86 -31.47 -36.44 18.13
CA TYR A 86 -31.09 -36.56 19.58
C TYR A 86 -29.69 -37.28 19.66
N GLU A 87 -28.70 -36.88 20.49
CA GLU A 87 -28.24 -37.40 21.82
C GLU A 87 -26.90 -38.20 21.81
N GLY A 88 -26.02 -38.01 22.82
CA GLY A 88 -24.97 -38.99 23.16
C GLY A 88 -23.55 -38.49 23.55
N LEU A 89 -23.42 -38.01 24.79
CA LEU A 89 -22.27 -37.91 25.73
C LEU A 89 -20.90 -38.58 25.40
N SER A 90 -19.79 -37.84 25.64
CA SER A 90 -18.53 -38.32 26.29
C SER A 90 -17.63 -37.14 26.67
N THR A 91 -17.06 -37.20 27.88
CA THR A 91 -16.39 -36.17 28.69
C THR A 91 -14.93 -35.84 28.29
N PRO A 92 -14.38 -34.66 28.65
CA PRO A 92 -12.95 -34.38 28.62
C PRO A 92 -12.28 -34.75 29.96
N VAL A 93 -11.21 -35.54 29.91
CA VAL A 93 -10.40 -35.91 31.09
C VAL A 93 -9.31 -34.86 31.31
N GLU A 94 -9.37 -34.21 32.47
CA GLU A 94 -8.31 -33.39 33.07
C GLU A 94 -7.16 -34.27 33.57
N SER A 95 -5.93 -33.75 33.55
CA SER A 95 -4.77 -34.38 34.21
C SER A 95 -4.09 -33.38 35.16
N PRO A 96 -3.56 -33.83 36.31
CA PRO A 96 -3.52 -33.02 37.51
C PRO A 96 -2.22 -32.23 37.69
N VAL A 97 -2.40 -31.08 38.34
CA VAL A 97 -1.38 -30.20 38.89
C VAL A 97 -0.79 -30.83 40.16
N THR A 98 0.54 -30.95 40.22
CA THR A 98 1.29 -30.99 41.48
C THR A 98 2.50 -30.07 41.39
N THR A 99 2.50 -29.06 42.25
CA THR A 99 3.59 -28.12 42.52
C THR A 99 4.79 -28.79 43.20
N PRO A 100 6.01 -28.24 43.02
CA PRO A 100 6.86 -28.05 44.19
C PRO A 100 7.46 -26.64 44.29
N GLU A 101 7.20 -26.06 45.47
CA GLU A 101 8.00 -25.18 46.33
C GLU A 101 9.08 -24.24 45.76
N ARG A 102 8.92 -22.97 46.15
CA ARG A 102 9.90 -21.88 46.09
C ARG A 102 11.13 -22.19 46.94
N ILE A 103 12.32 -22.10 46.34
CA ILE A 103 13.56 -21.86 47.10
C ILE A 103 14.13 -20.52 46.64
N ASN A 104 14.09 -19.56 47.56
CA ASN A 104 14.77 -18.27 47.46
C ASN A 104 16.28 -18.50 47.49
N ILE A 105 17.01 -18.01 46.49
CA ILE A 105 18.46 -17.85 46.60
C ILE A 105 18.77 -16.36 46.63
N VAL A 106 19.17 -15.96 47.82
CA VAL A 106 19.63 -14.64 48.26
C VAL A 106 20.86 -14.20 47.47
N THR A 107 20.88 -12.94 47.07
CA THR A 107 22.04 -12.24 46.50
C THR A 107 23.05 -11.78 47.56
N THR A 108 24.32 -11.73 47.16
CA THR A 108 25.51 -10.96 47.66
C THR A 108 26.56 -11.74 48.52
N PRO A 109 27.84 -11.30 48.58
CA PRO A 109 28.78 -11.02 47.47
C PRO A 109 30.26 -11.50 47.72
N LEU A 110 31.11 -11.39 46.69
CA LEU A 110 32.59 -11.25 46.68
C LEU A 110 33.48 -12.30 47.39
N THR A 111 34.34 -13.02 46.62
CA THR A 111 35.83 -13.04 46.73
C THR A 111 36.47 -14.07 45.76
N SER A 112 37.63 -13.72 45.18
CA SER A 112 38.50 -14.45 44.22
C SER A 112 39.35 -15.58 44.86
N PRO A 113 40.26 -16.32 44.15
CA PRO A 113 40.28 -16.94 42.81
C PRO A 113 40.59 -18.48 42.82
N ARG A 114 40.65 -19.10 41.62
CA ARG A 114 40.83 -20.54 41.20
C ARG A 114 41.98 -21.36 41.85
N PRO A 115 41.92 -22.73 41.79
CA PRO A 115 42.65 -23.49 40.74
C PRO A 115 41.93 -24.71 40.09
N ASP A 116 42.36 -25.00 38.85
CA ASP A 116 42.43 -26.26 38.07
C ASP A 116 41.19 -27.13 37.76
N PHE A 117 40.67 -26.98 36.52
CA PHE A 117 39.64 -27.84 35.91
C PHE A 117 39.99 -28.31 34.47
N TYR A 118 41.22 -28.11 33.98
CA TYR A 118 41.54 -28.27 32.55
C TYR A 118 41.98 -29.68 32.11
N ASP A 119 42.32 -30.60 33.01
CA ASP A 119 42.89 -31.90 32.61
C ASP A 119 41.87 -33.01 32.27
N LYS A 120 40.57 -32.85 32.60
CA LYS A 120 39.56 -33.90 32.33
C LYS A 120 38.99 -33.89 30.91
N GLU A 121 39.05 -32.77 30.19
CA GLU A 121 38.41 -32.62 28.88
C GLU A 121 39.23 -33.27 27.74
N LEU A 122 40.55 -33.36 27.91
CA LEU A 122 41.46 -33.94 26.91
C LEU A 122 41.33 -35.47 26.84
N ASN A 123 41.13 -36.14 27.98
CA ASN A 123 40.93 -37.59 28.04
C ASN A 123 39.59 -38.03 27.42
N PHE A 124 38.55 -37.21 27.53
CA PHE A 124 37.24 -37.50 26.94
C PHE A 124 37.27 -37.46 25.40
N ARG A 125 37.93 -36.44 24.83
CA ARG A 125 38.09 -36.34 23.37
C ARG A 125 38.91 -37.48 22.78
N THR A 126 39.98 -37.88 23.47
CA THR A 126 40.85 -38.97 22.99
C THR A 126 40.14 -40.32 23.03
N SER A 127 39.26 -40.53 24.04
CA SER A 127 38.42 -41.73 24.15
C SER A 127 37.34 -41.80 23.05
N LEU A 128 36.68 -40.67 22.76
CA LEU A 128 35.71 -40.57 21.66
C LEU A 128 36.32 -40.87 20.29
N VAL A 129 37.51 -40.34 20.00
CA VAL A 129 38.18 -40.58 18.71
C VAL A 129 38.59 -42.05 18.57
N LYS A 130 39.02 -42.71 19.65
CA LYS A 130 39.35 -44.14 19.63
C LYS A 130 38.12 -45.03 19.41
N ASN A 131 37.00 -44.72 20.05
CA ASN A 131 35.78 -45.55 20.03
C ASN A 131 34.97 -45.43 18.72
N PHE A 132 35.31 -44.47 17.86
CA PHE A 132 34.62 -44.23 16.59
C PHE A 132 35.57 -44.21 15.38
N ALA A 133 36.81 -44.68 15.54
CA ALA A 133 37.85 -44.68 14.49
C ALA A 133 37.55 -45.67 13.33
N ASP A 134 36.72 -46.65 13.60
CA ASP A 134 36.29 -47.77 12.75
C ASP A 134 35.03 -47.45 11.91
N LEU A 135 34.39 -46.29 12.14
CA LEU A 135 33.34 -45.76 11.26
C LEU A 135 33.94 -45.28 9.94
N LYS A 136 34.00 -46.18 8.96
CA LYS A 136 34.17 -45.81 7.54
C LYS A 136 32.93 -45.06 7.06
N LEU A 137 32.87 -43.76 7.29
CA LEU A 137 31.89 -42.85 6.68
C LEU A 137 32.20 -42.67 5.18
N GLN A 138 32.00 -43.73 4.40
CA GLN A 138 31.96 -43.69 2.94
C GLN A 138 30.52 -43.88 2.46
N GLN A 139 29.63 -42.98 2.86
CA GLN A 139 28.46 -42.73 2.04
C GLN A 139 28.61 -41.31 1.49
N PRO A 140 28.77 -41.12 0.16
CA PRO A 140 28.61 -39.80 -0.41
C PRO A 140 27.21 -39.36 -0.05
N PHE A 141 27.05 -38.24 0.65
CA PHE A 141 25.75 -37.65 0.96
C PHE A 141 24.90 -37.59 -0.33
N GLN A 142 24.01 -38.56 -0.53
CA GLN A 142 23.10 -38.53 -1.66
C GLN A 142 21.96 -37.59 -1.27
N THR A 143 21.86 -36.48 -1.99
CA THR A 143 20.72 -35.58 -1.90
C THR A 143 19.43 -36.38 -2.10
N HIS A 144 18.44 -36.19 -1.23
CA HIS A 144 17.16 -36.90 -1.32
C HIS A 144 16.56 -36.79 -2.74
N PRO A 145 16.03 -37.88 -3.33
CA PRO A 145 15.55 -37.92 -4.72
C PRO A 145 14.55 -36.80 -5.06
N ILE A 146 13.79 -36.35 -4.06
CA ILE A 146 12.81 -35.25 -4.17
C ILE A 146 13.40 -33.97 -4.78
N PHE A 147 14.67 -33.64 -4.50
CA PHE A 147 15.32 -32.41 -5.01
C PHE A 147 15.82 -32.56 -6.46
N ARG A 148 15.62 -33.72 -7.08
CA ARG A 148 15.91 -33.97 -8.49
C ARG A 148 14.67 -33.81 -9.37
N ILE A 149 13.48 -33.75 -8.77
CA ILE A 149 12.19 -33.59 -9.47
C ILE A 149 11.95 -32.09 -9.69
N PRO A 150 12.00 -31.57 -10.93
CA PRO A 150 11.90 -30.14 -11.21
C PRO A 150 10.62 -29.48 -10.69
N GLU A 151 9.49 -30.18 -10.74
CA GLU A 151 8.18 -29.69 -10.32
C GLU A 151 8.10 -29.49 -8.80
N ILE A 152 8.66 -30.42 -8.04
CA ILE A 152 8.72 -30.30 -6.58
C ILE A 152 9.68 -29.17 -6.20
N LEU A 153 10.82 -29.09 -6.89
CA LEU A 153 11.77 -28.01 -6.68
C LEU A 153 11.17 -26.63 -7.03
N ASP A 154 10.41 -26.54 -8.11
CA ASP A 154 9.70 -25.31 -8.49
C ASP A 154 8.73 -24.85 -7.40
N ASN A 155 7.96 -25.77 -6.82
CA ASN A 155 7.07 -25.47 -5.70
C ASN A 155 7.82 -25.00 -4.45
N ILE A 156 8.96 -25.63 -4.11
CA ILE A 156 9.81 -25.21 -2.99
C ILE A 156 10.35 -23.80 -3.23
N ILE A 157 10.94 -23.56 -4.40
CA ILE A 157 11.53 -22.28 -4.78
C ILE A 157 10.47 -21.18 -4.86
N LYS A 158 9.29 -21.48 -5.40
CA LYS A 158 8.13 -20.59 -5.42
C LYS A 158 7.74 -20.20 -3.99
N HIS A 159 7.63 -21.15 -3.07
CA HIS A 159 7.32 -20.88 -1.68
C HIS A 159 8.39 -19.99 -1.01
N LEU A 160 9.68 -20.31 -1.18
CA LEU A 160 10.79 -19.50 -0.68
C LEU A 160 10.76 -18.07 -1.25
N SER A 161 10.50 -17.93 -2.55
CA SER A 161 10.41 -16.62 -3.20
C SER A 161 9.25 -15.77 -2.70
N LEU A 162 8.16 -16.38 -2.19
CA LEU A 162 7.04 -15.66 -1.59
C LEU A 162 7.38 -15.14 -0.19
N HIS A 163 8.13 -15.92 0.59
CA HIS A 163 8.60 -15.53 1.92
C HIS A 163 9.68 -14.44 1.88
N GLU A 164 10.51 -14.41 0.82
CA GLU A 164 11.54 -13.38 0.63
C GLU A 164 11.02 -12.04 0.10
N LYS A 165 9.73 -11.89 -0.25
CA LYS A 165 9.17 -10.63 -0.81
C LYS A 165 9.33 -9.40 0.07
N GLU A 166 9.57 -9.57 1.36
CA GLU A 166 9.86 -8.47 2.28
C GLU A 166 11.37 -8.10 2.33
N ALA A 167 12.24 -8.95 1.76
CA ALA A 167 13.69 -8.82 1.86
C ALA A 167 14.45 -9.46 0.68
N ILE A 168 14.09 -9.22 -0.59
CA ILE A 168 14.95 -9.60 -1.72
C ILE A 168 16.17 -8.66 -1.77
N ASN A 169 17.10 -8.88 -0.86
CA ASN A 169 18.44 -8.34 -0.89
C ASN A 169 19.25 -9.18 -1.89
N LEU A 170 19.46 -8.67 -3.10
CA LEU A 170 20.62 -9.10 -3.90
C LEU A 170 21.89 -8.55 -3.23
N ASN A 171 22.21 -9.08 -2.04
CA ASN A 171 23.50 -8.91 -1.38
C ASN A 171 24.53 -9.77 -2.12
N GLU A 172 24.85 -9.38 -3.36
CA GLU A 172 25.89 -10.04 -4.13
C GLU A 172 27.25 -9.58 -3.60
N ASN A 173 27.90 -10.39 -2.77
CA ASN A 173 29.36 -10.41 -2.80
C ASN A 173 29.78 -11.14 -4.09
N PRO A 174 30.84 -10.69 -4.78
CA PRO A 174 31.33 -11.36 -5.98
C PRO A 174 31.61 -12.84 -5.69
N PHE A 175 31.46 -13.71 -6.70
CA PHE A 175 31.71 -15.16 -6.64
C PHE A 175 32.95 -15.51 -5.81
N LYS A 176 32.74 -15.71 -4.51
CA LYS A 176 33.65 -16.47 -3.65
C LYS A 176 32.95 -17.81 -3.52
N ARG A 177 33.58 -18.88 -4.01
CA ARG A 177 33.17 -20.23 -3.63
C ARG A 177 33.05 -20.23 -2.11
N ARG A 178 31.95 -20.78 -1.59
CA ARG A 178 31.72 -20.88 -0.14
C ARG A 178 33.00 -21.42 0.48
N ALA A 179 33.47 -20.76 1.54
CA ALA A 179 34.60 -21.22 2.31
C ALA A 179 34.38 -22.70 2.66
N PRO A 180 35.39 -23.58 2.51
CA PRO A 180 35.26 -24.95 2.96
C PRO A 180 34.85 -24.97 4.44
N GLU A 181 33.89 -25.82 4.80
CA GLU A 181 33.35 -25.93 6.17
C GLU A 181 34.16 -26.89 7.05
N THR A 182 34.92 -27.78 6.42
CA THR A 182 35.89 -28.69 7.04
C THR A 182 37.16 -28.74 6.19
N TYR A 183 38.30 -29.10 6.79
CA TYR A 183 39.54 -29.36 6.05
C TYR A 183 39.34 -30.43 4.95
N GLN A 184 38.51 -31.44 5.24
CA GLN A 184 38.15 -32.50 4.29
C GLN A 184 37.32 -31.97 3.10
N HIS A 185 36.43 -31.00 3.34
CA HIS A 185 35.73 -30.28 2.27
C HIS A 185 36.71 -29.44 1.43
N ALA A 186 37.72 -28.82 2.04
CA ALA A 186 38.77 -28.11 1.30
C ALA A 186 39.59 -29.05 0.40
N LEU A 187 39.99 -30.21 0.92
CA LEU A 187 40.68 -31.28 0.19
C LEU A 187 39.88 -31.75 -1.03
N LEU A 188 38.57 -31.98 -0.87
CA LEU A 188 37.68 -32.37 -1.96
C LEU A 188 37.52 -31.29 -3.04
N LEU A 189 37.52 -30.01 -2.65
CA LEU A 189 37.33 -28.88 -3.55
C LEU A 189 38.57 -28.55 -4.38
N TYR A 190 39.75 -28.60 -3.75
CA TYR A 190 41.00 -28.14 -4.36
C TYR A 190 41.87 -29.28 -4.88
N LYS A 191 41.63 -30.53 -4.45
CA LYS A 191 42.35 -31.75 -4.85
C LYS A 191 43.88 -31.65 -4.74
N ASP A 192 44.36 -30.73 -3.91
CA ASP A 192 45.75 -30.35 -3.68
C ASP A 192 45.88 -29.97 -2.21
N GLU A 193 46.69 -30.72 -1.47
CA GLU A 193 46.82 -30.62 -0.01
C GLU A 193 47.35 -29.25 0.44
N VAL A 194 48.31 -28.69 -0.28
CA VAL A 194 48.96 -27.43 0.10
C VAL A 194 47.99 -26.27 -0.08
N LYS A 195 47.21 -26.28 -1.18
CA LYS A 195 46.17 -25.27 -1.42
C LYS A 195 44.98 -25.42 -0.48
N ALA A 196 44.53 -26.66 -0.22
CA ALA A 196 43.44 -26.92 0.70
C ALA A 196 43.76 -26.43 2.12
N LYS A 197 45.00 -26.65 2.60
CA LYS A 197 45.48 -26.20 3.91
C LYS A 197 45.55 -24.68 4.01
N LYS A 198 46.13 -24.02 3.00
CA LYS A 198 46.22 -22.55 2.96
C LYS A 198 44.83 -21.89 3.03
N VAL A 199 43.88 -22.38 2.24
CA VAL A 199 42.50 -21.85 2.23
C VAL A 199 41.79 -22.14 3.55
N TRP A 200 41.99 -23.32 4.13
CA TRP A 200 41.40 -23.69 5.43
C TRP A 200 41.93 -22.83 6.58
N ASP A 201 43.23 -22.53 6.59
CA ASP A 201 43.85 -21.66 7.59
C ASP A 201 43.35 -20.19 7.48
N GLU A 202 43.10 -19.71 6.26
CA GLU A 202 42.46 -18.40 6.03
C GLU A 202 41.02 -18.35 6.56
N VAL A 203 40.26 -19.45 6.41
CA VAL A 203 38.88 -19.58 6.92
C VAL A 203 38.85 -19.62 8.45
N LEU A 204 39.79 -20.32 9.09
CA LEU A 204 39.93 -20.35 10.55
C LEU A 204 40.26 -18.96 11.12
N LYS A 205 41.06 -18.17 10.40
CA LYS A 205 41.35 -16.77 10.76
C LYS A 205 40.11 -15.87 10.63
N THR A 206 39.27 -16.09 9.63
CA THR A 206 38.04 -15.28 9.43
C THR A 206 36.91 -15.66 10.39
N LYS A 207 36.72 -16.97 10.69
CA LYS A 207 35.68 -17.43 11.64
C LYS A 207 35.88 -16.90 13.07
N ARG A 208 37.10 -16.53 13.46
CA ARG A 208 37.37 -15.94 14.79
C ARG A 208 36.85 -14.51 14.96
N ASN A 209 36.51 -13.79 13.88
CA ASN A 209 36.18 -12.36 13.92
C ASN A 209 34.80 -11.98 13.33
N SER A 210 33.90 -12.93 13.08
CA SER A 210 32.61 -12.60 12.43
C SER A 210 31.46 -13.48 12.94
N ASN A 211 30.51 -12.85 13.63
CA ASN A 211 29.13 -13.35 13.72
C ASN A 211 28.49 -13.16 12.33
N PHE A 212 28.67 -14.13 11.43
CA PHE A 212 27.97 -14.15 10.15
C PHE A 212 26.50 -14.48 10.39
N VAL A 213 25.65 -13.46 10.32
CA VAL A 213 24.20 -13.66 10.17
C VAL A 213 23.98 -14.17 8.74
N TYR A 214 23.70 -15.47 8.60
CA TYR A 214 23.25 -16.04 7.33
C TYR A 214 21.84 -15.53 7.05
N GLU A 215 21.70 -14.54 6.17
CA GLU A 215 20.40 -14.28 5.54
C GLU A 215 20.14 -15.43 4.54
N PRO A 216 19.09 -16.25 4.73
CA PRO A 216 18.68 -17.19 3.71
C PRO A 216 18.23 -16.38 2.49
N SER A 217 18.99 -16.50 1.40
CA SER A 217 18.67 -15.85 0.13
C SER A 217 18.48 -16.89 -0.95
N LEU A 218 17.49 -16.67 -1.80
CA LEU A 218 17.20 -17.49 -2.97
C LEU A 218 18.40 -17.55 -3.93
N TYR A 219 19.33 -16.61 -3.82
CA TYR A 219 20.62 -16.62 -4.52
C TYR A 219 21.45 -17.88 -4.24
N ASN A 220 21.42 -18.40 -3.00
CA ASN A 220 22.15 -19.62 -2.63
C ASN A 220 21.68 -20.83 -3.45
N CYS A 221 20.41 -20.85 -3.89
CA CYS A 221 19.83 -21.90 -4.72
C CYS A 221 20.55 -22.03 -6.07
N LEU A 222 21.08 -20.93 -6.62
CA LEU A 222 21.82 -20.95 -7.88
C LEU A 222 23.10 -21.81 -7.83
N SER A 223 23.65 -22.02 -6.62
CA SER A 223 24.94 -22.69 -6.42
C SER A 223 24.81 -24.18 -6.11
N VAL A 224 23.58 -24.71 -5.98
CA VAL A 224 23.35 -26.10 -5.57
C VAL A 224 23.69 -27.07 -6.71
N ASN A 225 23.00 -26.97 -7.85
CA ASN A 225 23.27 -27.76 -9.06
C ASN A 225 22.59 -27.12 -10.29
N LYS A 226 22.77 -27.73 -11.47
CA LYS A 226 22.20 -27.21 -12.73
C LYS A 226 20.66 -27.14 -12.74
N ILE A 227 19.97 -28.03 -12.03
CA ILE A 227 18.49 -28.05 -11.96
C ILE A 227 18.03 -26.87 -11.09
N TRP A 228 18.62 -26.71 -9.91
CA TRP A 228 18.34 -25.58 -9.03
C TRP A 228 18.66 -24.24 -9.69
N TYR A 229 19.76 -24.15 -10.44
CA TYR A 229 20.06 -22.96 -11.23
C TYR A 229 18.96 -22.63 -12.24
N ARG A 230 18.49 -23.63 -13.01
CA ARG A 230 17.44 -23.44 -14.03
C ARG A 230 16.09 -23.07 -13.42
N VAL A 231 15.74 -23.66 -12.28
CA VAL A 231 14.46 -23.42 -11.60
C VAL A 231 14.48 -22.11 -10.83
N ALA A 232 15.57 -21.76 -10.13
CA ALA A 232 15.62 -20.55 -9.30
C ALA A 232 15.89 -19.25 -10.07
N LEU A 233 16.63 -19.31 -11.18
CA LEU A 233 17.00 -18.11 -11.95
C LEU A 233 15.79 -17.27 -12.41
N PRO A 234 14.70 -17.85 -12.97
CA PRO A 234 13.51 -17.08 -13.35
C PRO A 234 12.84 -16.33 -12.19
N TYR A 235 12.85 -16.90 -10.98
CA TYR A 235 12.27 -16.25 -9.80
C TYR A 235 13.11 -15.07 -9.35
N LEU A 236 14.44 -15.20 -9.36
CA LEU A 236 15.37 -14.10 -9.06
C LEU A 236 15.31 -12.98 -10.12
N GLN A 237 15.14 -13.33 -11.40
CA GLN A 237 15.04 -12.36 -12.49
C GLN A 237 13.68 -11.67 -12.55
N LYS A 238 12.66 -12.19 -11.87
CA LYS A 238 11.31 -11.62 -11.84
C LYS A 238 11.25 -10.28 -11.10
N GLU A 239 12.03 -10.14 -10.03
CA GLU A 239 12.07 -8.94 -9.17
C GLU A 239 13.52 -8.48 -9.01
N LEU A 240 13.95 -7.57 -9.88
CA LEU A 240 15.30 -7.02 -9.82
C LEU A 240 15.36 -5.85 -8.86
N MET A 241 16.25 -5.95 -7.87
CA MET A 241 16.46 -4.89 -6.88
C MET A 241 17.93 -4.59 -6.69
N PHE A 242 18.30 -3.32 -6.83
CA PHE A 242 19.69 -2.86 -6.68
C PHE A 242 19.79 -1.81 -5.58
N ARG A 243 20.72 -2.03 -4.65
CA ARG A 243 21.07 -1.11 -3.55
C ARG A 243 22.45 -0.48 -3.70
N ASP A 244 23.23 -0.98 -4.67
CA ASP A 244 24.61 -0.59 -4.92
C ASP A 244 24.77 -0.27 -6.42
N ALA A 245 25.29 0.93 -6.69
CA ALA A 245 25.51 1.45 -8.03
C ALA A 245 26.53 0.62 -8.83
N ASN A 246 27.58 0.11 -8.18
CA ASN A 246 28.60 -0.69 -8.84
C ASN A 246 28.03 -2.04 -9.33
N LYS A 247 27.11 -2.62 -8.55
CA LYS A 247 26.41 -3.86 -8.93
C LYS A 247 25.49 -3.63 -10.10
N LEU A 248 24.75 -2.51 -10.10
CA LEU A 248 23.90 -2.12 -11.22
C LEU A 248 24.71 -1.92 -12.51
N LYS A 249 25.87 -1.27 -12.42
CA LYS A 249 26.78 -1.07 -13.57
C LYS A 249 27.31 -2.40 -14.11
N ARG A 250 27.83 -3.26 -13.23
CA ARG A 250 28.29 -4.61 -13.60
C ARG A 250 27.18 -5.45 -14.23
N PHE A 251 25.95 -5.33 -13.72
CA PHE A 251 24.79 -5.97 -14.30
C PHE A 251 24.49 -5.46 -15.71
N GLY A 252 24.58 -4.14 -15.94
CA GLY A 252 24.47 -3.53 -17.26
C GLY A 252 25.53 -4.05 -18.24
N GLU A 253 26.80 -4.07 -17.84
CA GLU A 253 27.92 -4.61 -18.65
C GLU A 253 27.71 -6.08 -19.04
N LEU A 254 27.23 -6.90 -18.09
CA LEU A 254 26.88 -8.30 -18.34
C LEU A 254 25.71 -8.43 -19.32
N SER A 255 24.74 -7.53 -19.27
CA SER A 255 23.59 -7.52 -20.18
C SER A 255 23.98 -7.16 -21.62
N LYS A 256 24.97 -6.27 -21.79
CA LYS A 256 25.52 -5.86 -23.10
C LYS A 256 26.36 -6.98 -23.77
N GLY A 257 26.71 -8.04 -23.04
CA GLY A 257 27.40 -9.21 -23.60
C GLY A 257 28.87 -8.99 -23.93
N ILE A 258 29.51 -7.97 -23.34
CA ILE A 258 30.91 -7.60 -23.60
C ILE A 258 31.89 -8.76 -23.32
N TYR A 259 31.50 -9.71 -22.45
CA TYR A 259 32.29 -10.92 -22.13
C TYR A 259 31.93 -12.18 -22.96
N GLY A 260 31.41 -12.03 -24.18
CA GLY A 260 31.44 -13.09 -25.20
C GLY A 260 30.33 -14.16 -25.16
N LYS A 261 29.35 -14.09 -24.25
CA LYS A 261 28.11 -14.90 -24.32
C LYS A 261 26.90 -14.07 -23.89
N LYS A 262 26.01 -13.71 -24.83
CA LYS A 262 24.70 -13.10 -24.51
C LYS A 262 23.92 -14.08 -23.63
N LYS A 263 23.90 -13.86 -22.31
CA LYS A 263 22.99 -14.61 -21.43
C LYS A 263 21.57 -14.17 -21.78
N LYS A 264 20.71 -15.13 -22.14
CA LYS A 264 19.27 -14.89 -22.33
C LYS A 264 18.70 -14.42 -21.00
N PHE A 265 18.44 -13.12 -20.89
CA PHE A 265 17.80 -12.51 -19.73
C PHE A 265 16.29 -12.50 -19.97
N THR A 266 15.50 -13.03 -19.03
CA THR A 266 14.04 -12.93 -19.11
C THR A 266 13.60 -11.55 -18.63
N SER A 267 12.55 -10.99 -19.24
CA SER A 267 12.06 -9.68 -18.80
C SER A 267 11.57 -9.75 -17.35
N PRO A 268 12.04 -8.86 -16.46
CA PRO A 268 11.56 -8.80 -15.10
C PRO A 268 10.09 -8.35 -15.05
N ASN A 269 9.40 -8.64 -13.95
CA ASN A 269 8.09 -8.09 -13.62
C ASN A 269 8.22 -6.78 -12.82
N SER A 270 9.24 -6.69 -11.97
CA SER A 270 9.53 -5.50 -11.16
C SER A 270 11.01 -5.12 -11.27
N PHE A 271 11.28 -3.83 -11.40
CA PHE A 271 12.62 -3.26 -11.37
C PHE A 271 12.69 -2.16 -10.30
N THR A 272 13.57 -2.33 -9.32
CA THR A 272 13.69 -1.47 -8.14
C THR A 272 15.13 -1.00 -7.94
N LEU A 273 15.30 0.31 -7.74
CA LEU A 273 16.53 0.92 -7.23
C LEU A 273 16.25 1.48 -5.83
N TYR A 274 17.17 1.30 -4.89
CA TYR A 274 16.98 1.72 -3.51
C TYR A 274 18.23 2.37 -2.92
N LYS A 275 18.08 3.58 -2.39
CA LYS A 275 19.14 4.34 -1.69
C LYS A 275 20.40 4.63 -2.51
N LEU A 276 20.28 4.77 -3.84
CA LEU A 276 21.39 5.17 -4.73
C LEU A 276 21.58 6.71 -4.77
N HIS A 277 21.73 7.32 -3.60
CA HIS A 277 21.89 8.77 -3.45
C HIS A 277 23.29 9.29 -3.80
N GLN A 278 24.30 8.41 -3.74
CA GLN A 278 25.71 8.72 -4.00
C GLN A 278 26.03 8.84 -5.49
N VAL A 279 25.11 8.41 -6.37
CA VAL A 279 25.30 8.48 -7.82
C VAL A 279 25.31 9.94 -8.26
N ALA A 280 26.42 10.34 -8.88
CA ALA A 280 26.64 11.69 -9.37
C ALA A 280 25.67 12.01 -10.53
N PRO A 281 25.23 13.28 -10.67
CA PRO A 281 24.47 13.69 -11.83
C PRO A 281 25.34 13.53 -13.10
N GLY A 282 24.86 12.74 -14.07
CA GLY A 282 25.59 12.47 -15.32
C GLY A 282 26.34 11.13 -15.34
N ASP A 283 26.20 10.32 -14.30
CA ASP A 283 26.74 8.96 -14.30
C ASP A 283 26.04 8.09 -15.36
N GLN A 284 26.82 7.34 -16.13
CA GLN A 284 26.36 6.61 -17.32
C GLN A 284 25.66 5.28 -16.98
N ILE A 285 25.48 4.99 -15.69
CA ILE A 285 24.83 3.79 -15.15
C ILE A 285 23.51 3.47 -15.86
N MET A 286 22.72 4.50 -16.18
CA MET A 286 21.41 4.33 -16.80
C MET A 286 21.47 4.03 -18.31
N GLU A 287 22.53 4.48 -19.01
CA GLU A 287 22.75 4.08 -20.40
C GLU A 287 23.21 2.62 -20.46
N ASP A 288 23.96 2.15 -19.47
CA ASP A 288 24.42 0.76 -19.38
C ASP A 288 23.29 -0.27 -19.31
N ILE A 289 22.16 0.13 -18.76
CA ILE A 289 20.96 -0.70 -18.62
C ILE A 289 19.80 -0.29 -19.53
N SER A 290 20.05 0.65 -20.46
CA SER A 290 19.03 1.15 -21.39
C SER A 290 18.50 0.06 -22.35
N THR A 291 19.30 -0.98 -22.59
CA THR A 291 19.00 -2.11 -23.49
C THR A 291 18.36 -3.30 -22.81
N LEU A 292 18.02 -3.20 -21.52
CA LEU A 292 17.37 -4.30 -20.80
C LEU A 292 16.01 -4.64 -21.42
N PRO A 293 15.68 -5.94 -21.60
CA PRO A 293 14.36 -6.34 -22.05
C PRO A 293 13.34 -6.14 -20.92
N LEU A 294 12.52 -5.08 -21.00
CA LEU A 294 11.53 -4.71 -19.97
C LEU A 294 10.07 -4.88 -20.43
N GLN A 295 9.82 -5.69 -21.46
CA GLN A 295 8.51 -5.86 -22.12
C GLN A 295 7.40 -6.29 -21.16
N ASN A 296 7.74 -7.08 -20.14
CA ASN A 296 6.80 -7.62 -19.14
C ASN A 296 6.84 -6.87 -17.81
N VAL A 297 7.61 -5.78 -17.70
CA VAL A 297 7.69 -5.01 -16.46
C VAL A 297 6.35 -4.37 -16.16
N LYS A 298 5.83 -4.67 -14.97
CA LYS A 298 4.62 -4.06 -14.42
C LYS A 298 4.94 -2.95 -13.42
N THR A 299 6.11 -3.02 -12.78
CA THR A 299 6.46 -2.15 -11.67
C THR A 299 7.87 -1.60 -11.79
N LEU A 300 8.01 -0.28 -11.66
CA LEU A 300 9.27 0.46 -11.71
C LEU A 300 9.39 1.36 -10.48
N GLN A 301 10.43 1.18 -9.65
CA GLN A 301 10.51 1.84 -8.33
C GLN A 301 11.91 2.36 -8.03
N PHE A 302 12.14 3.67 -8.01
CA PHE A 302 13.41 4.26 -7.62
C PHE A 302 13.25 5.02 -6.30
N TYR A 303 13.58 4.36 -5.19
CA TYR A 303 13.49 4.93 -3.86
C TYR A 303 14.79 5.61 -3.47
N ILE A 304 14.73 6.87 -3.04
CA ILE A 304 15.90 7.63 -2.55
C ILE A 304 17.00 7.63 -3.63
N CYS A 305 16.59 7.95 -4.86
CA CYS A 305 17.45 8.03 -6.03
C CYS A 305 17.26 9.41 -6.69
N PRO A 306 17.74 10.50 -6.08
CA PRO A 306 17.39 11.87 -6.46
C PRO A 306 17.91 12.28 -7.84
N ASN A 307 19.00 11.66 -8.31
CA ASN A 307 19.69 12.05 -9.54
C ASN A 307 19.52 11.04 -10.70
N ILE A 308 18.82 9.92 -10.47
CA ILE A 308 18.74 8.82 -11.43
C ILE A 308 17.39 8.88 -12.13
N LEU A 309 17.38 9.04 -13.45
CA LEU A 309 16.16 8.96 -14.25
C LEU A 309 16.03 7.60 -14.93
N PRO A 310 14.83 7.02 -14.99
CA PRO A 310 14.56 5.93 -15.92
C PRO A 310 14.90 6.36 -17.34
N PRO A 311 15.60 5.54 -18.15
CA PRO A 311 15.90 5.85 -19.53
C PRO A 311 14.59 5.97 -20.31
N ARG A 312 14.51 6.95 -21.22
CA ARG A 312 13.30 7.19 -22.02
C ARG A 312 12.91 5.97 -22.86
N SER A 313 13.91 5.21 -23.32
CA SER A 313 13.74 3.96 -24.07
C SER A 313 12.86 2.95 -23.33
N TRP A 314 12.90 2.92 -22.00
CA TRP A 314 12.11 1.98 -21.21
C TRP A 314 10.62 2.19 -21.37
N PHE A 315 10.15 3.42 -21.54
CA PHE A 315 8.72 3.69 -21.70
C PHE A 315 8.18 3.20 -23.03
N HIS A 316 9.00 3.17 -24.10
CA HIS A 316 8.60 2.61 -25.39
C HIS A 316 8.44 1.08 -25.34
N VAL A 317 9.23 0.40 -24.50
CA VAL A 317 9.26 -1.06 -24.40
C VAL A 317 8.30 -1.59 -23.32
N ALA A 318 8.19 -0.90 -22.19
CA ALA A 318 7.41 -1.32 -21.03
C ALA A 318 5.92 -0.90 -21.13
N GLN A 319 5.22 -1.35 -22.17
CA GLN A 319 3.81 -0.99 -22.43
C GLN A 319 2.84 -1.57 -21.38
N ASN A 320 3.29 -2.55 -20.59
CA ASN A 320 2.54 -3.18 -19.51
C ASN A 320 2.77 -2.53 -18.14
N LEU A 321 3.46 -1.38 -18.09
CA LEU A 321 3.80 -0.73 -16.83
C LEU A 321 2.54 -0.21 -16.13
N GLN A 322 2.32 -0.67 -14.91
CA GLN A 322 1.16 -0.36 -14.07
C GLN A 322 1.54 0.51 -12.87
N LYS A 323 2.78 0.42 -12.39
CA LYS A 323 3.22 1.10 -11.16
C LYS A 323 4.57 1.78 -11.37
N VAL A 324 4.62 3.09 -11.15
CA VAL A 324 5.83 3.94 -11.21
C VAL A 324 5.98 4.68 -9.89
N ILE A 325 7.13 4.55 -9.25
CA ILE A 325 7.43 5.16 -7.95
C ILE A 325 8.79 5.84 -8.05
N LEU A 326 8.81 7.17 -8.05
CA LEU A 326 10.04 7.95 -8.23
C LEU A 326 10.12 9.12 -7.22
N PRO A 327 9.97 8.87 -5.90
CA PRO A 327 9.94 9.95 -4.92
C PRO A 327 11.28 10.67 -4.77
N GLY A 328 11.24 11.98 -4.55
CA GLY A 328 12.39 12.82 -4.26
C GLY A 328 13.33 13.02 -5.44
N ASN A 329 12.89 12.72 -6.66
CA ASN A 329 13.73 12.84 -7.84
C ASN A 329 13.84 14.31 -8.29
N ARG A 330 15.05 14.84 -8.30
CA ARG A 330 15.36 16.24 -8.64
C ARG A 330 15.44 16.46 -10.15
N LYS A 331 15.51 15.40 -10.95
CA LYS A 331 15.66 15.49 -12.42
C LYS A 331 14.34 15.29 -13.16
N ILE A 332 13.30 14.76 -12.51
CA ILE A 332 11.97 14.61 -13.12
C ILE A 332 11.32 15.99 -13.30
N ASN A 333 10.88 16.28 -14.51
CA ASN A 333 10.20 17.51 -14.88
C ASN A 333 9.03 17.23 -15.84
N ASP A 334 8.31 18.28 -16.24
CA ASP A 334 7.13 18.15 -17.11
C ASP A 334 7.46 17.50 -18.46
N ARG A 335 8.60 17.86 -19.06
CA ARG A 335 9.04 17.25 -20.33
C ARG A 335 9.18 15.74 -20.21
N PHE A 336 9.81 15.26 -19.13
CA PHE A 336 9.94 13.84 -18.85
C PHE A 336 8.58 13.16 -18.70
N LEU A 337 7.65 13.78 -17.94
CA LEU A 337 6.31 13.23 -17.75
C LEU A 337 5.49 13.21 -19.04
N ILE A 338 5.59 14.24 -19.88
CA ILE A 338 4.92 14.29 -21.17
C ILE A 338 5.41 13.14 -22.05
N GLU A 339 6.73 13.00 -22.21
CA GLU A 339 7.32 11.94 -23.03
C GLU A 339 6.97 10.54 -22.50
N ALA A 340 7.07 10.33 -21.18
CA ALA A 340 6.70 9.06 -20.55
C ALA A 340 5.20 8.74 -20.73
N SER A 341 4.33 9.73 -20.55
CA SER A 341 2.87 9.57 -20.60
C SER A 341 2.35 9.06 -21.95
N LEU A 342 3.11 9.23 -23.04
CA LEU A 342 2.73 8.75 -24.38
C LEU A 342 2.59 7.21 -24.44
N ASN A 343 3.34 6.48 -23.61
CA ASN A 343 3.38 5.02 -23.66
C ASN A 343 2.81 4.34 -22.39
N LEU A 344 2.41 5.12 -21.37
CA LEU A 344 1.97 4.62 -20.07
C LEU A 344 0.44 4.44 -19.95
N THR A 345 -0.18 3.85 -20.98
CA THR A 345 -1.66 3.73 -21.06
C THR A 345 -2.27 2.79 -20.00
N ASN A 346 -1.47 1.88 -19.42
CA ASN A 346 -1.87 0.94 -18.39
C ASN A 346 -1.50 1.38 -16.96
N LEU A 347 -0.97 2.59 -16.79
CA LEU A 347 -0.52 3.10 -15.51
C LEU A 347 -1.70 3.23 -14.52
N LYS A 348 -1.57 2.60 -13.36
CA LYS A 348 -2.53 2.62 -12.25
C LYS A 348 -1.99 3.36 -11.02
N TYR A 349 -0.68 3.36 -10.83
CA TYR A 349 -0.05 3.90 -9.62
C TYR A 349 1.14 4.78 -10.00
N LEU A 350 1.09 6.04 -9.57
CA LEU A 350 2.15 7.02 -9.79
C LEU A 350 2.50 7.73 -8.48
N ASP A 351 3.73 7.58 -8.00
CA ASP A 351 4.24 8.30 -6.83
C ASP A 351 5.40 9.20 -7.23
N LEU A 352 5.16 10.51 -7.16
CA LEU A 352 6.10 11.58 -7.47
C LEU A 352 6.26 12.53 -6.28
N ARG A 353 6.09 12.02 -5.05
CA ARG A 353 6.32 12.82 -3.84
C ARG A 353 7.69 13.48 -3.88
N ALA A 354 7.77 14.72 -3.41
CA ALA A 354 8.99 15.53 -3.37
C ALA A 354 9.72 15.67 -4.73
N CYS A 355 9.02 15.51 -5.86
CA CYS A 355 9.53 15.87 -7.18
C CYS A 355 9.21 17.35 -7.47
N GLU A 356 10.13 18.24 -7.09
CA GLU A 356 9.93 19.69 -7.03
C GLU A 356 10.04 20.41 -8.39
N ASN A 357 10.36 19.68 -9.46
CA ASN A 357 10.45 20.21 -10.83
C ASN A 357 9.24 19.84 -11.71
N VAL A 358 8.20 19.24 -11.10
CA VAL A 358 6.95 18.87 -11.78
C VAL A 358 5.88 19.92 -11.48
N SER A 359 5.22 20.40 -12.54
CA SER A 359 4.11 21.34 -12.50
C SER A 359 2.81 20.74 -13.05
N ASP A 360 1.75 21.55 -13.05
CA ASP A 360 0.46 21.20 -13.63
C ASP A 360 0.57 20.69 -15.07
N VAL A 361 1.51 21.20 -15.87
CA VAL A 361 1.69 20.79 -17.27
C VAL A 361 1.97 19.30 -17.38
N GLY A 362 2.90 18.77 -16.58
CA GLY A 362 3.24 17.35 -16.57
C GLY A 362 2.09 16.48 -16.07
N ILE A 363 1.41 16.91 -15.02
CA ILE A 363 0.30 16.16 -14.41
C ILE A 363 -0.93 16.12 -15.31
N VAL A 364 -1.27 17.22 -15.99
CA VAL A 364 -2.34 17.25 -16.99
C VAL A 364 -2.04 16.27 -18.12
N SER A 365 -0.78 16.21 -18.59
CA SER A 365 -0.39 15.24 -19.62
C SER A 365 -0.59 13.80 -19.18
N ILE A 366 -0.22 13.49 -17.93
CA ILE A 366 -0.45 12.18 -17.31
C ILE A 366 -1.95 11.89 -17.22
N ALA A 367 -2.76 12.81 -16.68
CA ALA A 367 -4.19 12.61 -16.50
C ALA A 367 -4.92 12.34 -17.83
N LEU A 368 -4.55 13.05 -18.90
CA LEU A 368 -5.17 12.88 -20.22
C LEU A 368 -4.87 11.51 -20.87
N ARG A 369 -3.68 10.95 -20.62
CA ARG A 369 -3.19 9.73 -21.30
C ARG A 369 -3.32 8.47 -20.44
N CYS A 370 -3.12 8.60 -19.13
CA CYS A 370 -3.13 7.50 -18.16
C CYS A 370 -4.52 7.37 -17.51
N LYS A 371 -5.55 7.05 -18.30
CA LYS A 371 -6.95 7.04 -17.84
C LYS A 371 -7.26 5.97 -16.77
N LYS A 372 -6.40 4.95 -16.66
CA LYS A 372 -6.51 3.87 -15.65
C LYS A 372 -5.86 4.23 -14.31
N LEU A 373 -5.40 5.48 -14.13
CA LEU A 373 -4.74 5.90 -12.90
C LEU A 373 -5.71 5.85 -11.72
N GLU A 374 -5.30 5.16 -10.67
CA GLU A 374 -6.07 4.92 -9.43
C GLU A 374 -5.34 5.50 -8.20
N PHE A 375 -4.01 5.56 -8.23
CA PHE A 375 -3.20 6.14 -7.17
C PHE A 375 -2.30 7.22 -7.74
N ILE A 376 -2.33 8.41 -7.13
CA ILE A 376 -1.35 9.45 -7.39
C ILE A 376 -0.91 10.14 -6.10
N ASN A 377 0.39 10.34 -5.93
CA ASN A 377 0.93 11.12 -4.84
C ASN A 377 1.92 12.18 -5.33
N LEU A 378 1.56 13.44 -5.11
CA LEU A 378 2.29 14.64 -5.50
C LEU A 378 2.80 15.44 -4.29
N GLY A 379 2.71 14.85 -3.08
CA GLY A 379 3.01 15.54 -1.83
C GLY A 379 4.44 16.11 -1.79
N ARG A 380 4.60 17.34 -1.29
CA ARG A 380 5.88 18.08 -1.29
C ARG A 380 5.97 19.04 -0.11
N HIS A 381 7.19 19.43 0.24
CA HIS A 381 7.47 20.42 1.29
C HIS A 381 7.84 21.79 0.73
N SER A 382 8.32 21.85 -0.51
CA SER A 382 8.62 23.08 -1.22
C SER A 382 8.04 23.04 -2.64
N ARG A 383 7.98 24.19 -3.30
CA ARG A 383 7.43 24.37 -4.65
C ARG A 383 6.00 23.83 -4.80
N GLY A 384 5.18 24.11 -3.79
CA GLY A 384 3.76 23.80 -3.76
C GLY A 384 2.98 24.52 -4.85
N GLU A 385 3.41 25.75 -5.19
CA GLU A 385 2.82 26.64 -6.18
C GLU A 385 2.81 26.10 -7.61
N LEU A 386 3.66 25.10 -7.91
CA LEU A 386 3.70 24.47 -9.22
C LEU A 386 2.56 23.48 -9.46
N ILE A 387 1.90 23.02 -8.39
CA ILE A 387 0.75 22.12 -8.46
C ILE A 387 -0.47 22.81 -7.87
N THR A 388 -1.43 23.11 -8.73
CA THR A 388 -2.63 23.87 -8.38
C THR A 388 -3.90 23.08 -8.66
N ASP A 389 -5.03 23.78 -8.59
CA ASP A 389 -6.34 23.26 -8.97
C ASP A 389 -6.36 22.71 -10.40
N VAL A 390 -5.49 23.18 -11.30
CA VAL A 390 -5.41 22.68 -12.68
C VAL A 390 -5.08 21.18 -12.71
N SER A 391 -4.06 20.73 -11.97
CA SER A 391 -3.75 19.31 -11.81
C SER A 391 -4.93 18.54 -11.21
N LEU A 392 -5.51 19.09 -10.13
CA LEU A 392 -6.54 18.44 -9.35
C LEU A 392 -7.81 18.21 -10.20
N VAL A 393 -8.26 19.23 -10.94
CA VAL A 393 -9.40 19.15 -11.87
C VAL A 393 -9.13 18.17 -13.00
N ALA A 394 -7.92 18.18 -13.59
CA ALA A 394 -7.56 17.26 -14.67
C ALA A 394 -7.59 15.80 -14.20
N LEU A 395 -7.04 15.52 -13.01
CA LEU A 395 -7.10 14.19 -12.39
C LEU A 395 -8.55 13.76 -12.16
N GLY A 396 -9.38 14.63 -11.59
CA GLY A 396 -10.80 14.33 -11.35
C GLY A 396 -11.58 14.08 -12.63
N LYS A 397 -11.25 14.75 -13.74
CA LYS A 397 -11.98 14.65 -15.01
C LYS A 397 -11.60 13.43 -15.85
N TYR A 398 -10.33 13.01 -15.83
CA TYR A 398 -9.81 12.07 -16.83
C TYR A 398 -9.33 10.73 -16.25
N THR A 399 -9.36 10.55 -14.92
CA THR A 399 -8.86 9.35 -14.24
C THR A 399 -9.84 8.83 -13.20
N ASN A 400 -9.55 7.68 -12.59
CA ASN A 400 -10.39 7.03 -11.58
C ASN A 400 -9.65 6.96 -10.24
N ILE A 401 -9.23 8.12 -9.69
CA ILE A 401 -8.40 8.16 -8.49
C ILE A 401 -9.16 7.59 -7.28
N VAL A 402 -8.56 6.60 -6.65
CA VAL A 402 -8.95 5.97 -5.38
C VAL A 402 -8.10 6.52 -4.22
N THR A 403 -6.81 6.81 -4.48
CA THR A 403 -5.91 7.41 -3.49
C THR A 403 -5.24 8.65 -4.06
N LEU A 404 -5.50 9.80 -3.43
CA LEU A 404 -4.98 11.10 -3.83
C LEU A 404 -4.08 11.68 -2.73
N GLY A 405 -2.83 11.95 -3.05
CA GLY A 405 -1.90 12.69 -2.20
C GLY A 405 -1.53 14.04 -2.78
N MET A 406 -1.97 15.12 -2.15
CA MET A 406 -1.71 16.51 -2.56
C MET A 406 -1.04 17.33 -1.45
N ALA A 407 -0.42 16.66 -0.48
CA ALA A 407 0.19 17.32 0.68
C ALA A 407 1.14 18.46 0.26
N GLY A 408 0.97 19.65 0.83
CA GLY A 408 1.79 20.83 0.55
C GLY A 408 1.66 21.41 -0.87
N CYS A 409 0.66 20.98 -1.66
CA CYS A 409 0.34 21.59 -2.95
C CYS A 409 -0.52 22.85 -2.76
N ASN A 410 -0.50 23.74 -3.76
CA ASN A 410 -1.22 25.02 -3.73
C ASN A 410 -2.64 24.90 -4.30
N ILE A 411 -3.43 24.02 -3.68
CA ILE A 411 -4.83 23.75 -4.06
C ILE A 411 -5.81 24.56 -3.21
N THR A 412 -6.92 24.98 -3.80
CA THR A 412 -7.97 25.77 -3.15
C THR A 412 -9.24 24.94 -2.95
N ASP A 413 -10.20 25.52 -2.21
CA ASP A 413 -11.52 24.91 -2.02
C ASP A 413 -12.16 24.59 -3.38
N ASN A 414 -12.12 25.52 -4.34
CA ASN A 414 -12.76 25.37 -5.65
C ASN A 414 -12.23 24.16 -6.43
N GLY A 415 -10.89 23.98 -6.48
CA GLY A 415 -10.31 22.82 -7.14
C GLY A 415 -10.69 21.51 -6.49
N LEU A 416 -10.80 21.49 -5.15
CA LEU A 416 -11.22 20.30 -4.43
C LEU A 416 -12.71 19.97 -4.66
N TRP A 417 -13.58 20.99 -4.74
CA TRP A 417 -14.98 20.84 -5.13
C TRP A 417 -15.12 20.25 -6.54
N ASP A 418 -14.41 20.81 -7.51
CA ASP A 418 -14.44 20.33 -8.89
C ASP A 418 -13.94 18.90 -9.03
N PHE A 419 -12.89 18.53 -8.28
CA PHE A 419 -12.42 17.16 -8.23
C PHE A 419 -13.44 16.23 -7.58
N ALA A 420 -13.99 16.61 -6.44
CA ALA A 420 -14.95 15.81 -5.69
C ALA A 420 -16.23 15.55 -6.50
N GLN A 421 -16.72 16.55 -7.24
CA GLN A 421 -17.89 16.39 -8.11
C GLN A 421 -17.66 15.35 -9.22
N ARG A 422 -16.42 15.16 -9.69
CA ARG A 422 -16.11 14.30 -10.83
C ARG A 422 -15.64 12.91 -10.42
N ASN A 423 -14.97 12.79 -9.29
CA ASN A 423 -14.29 11.56 -8.89
C ASN A 423 -14.36 11.25 -7.38
N GLY A 424 -15.09 12.06 -6.59
CA GLY A 424 -15.18 11.90 -5.14
C GLY A 424 -15.74 10.55 -4.68
N ASP A 425 -16.67 9.98 -5.45
CA ASP A 425 -17.25 8.65 -5.19
C ASP A 425 -16.21 7.51 -5.19
N ASN A 426 -15.12 7.65 -5.94
CA ASN A 426 -14.09 6.62 -6.02
C ASN A 426 -13.06 6.71 -4.89
N VAL A 427 -12.94 7.87 -4.24
CA VAL A 427 -11.85 8.18 -3.32
C VAL A 427 -12.02 7.44 -2.00
N LYS A 428 -11.00 6.66 -1.65
CA LYS A 428 -10.88 5.94 -0.37
C LYS A 428 -9.83 6.56 0.55
N ARG A 429 -8.77 7.14 -0.01
CA ARG A 429 -7.71 7.82 0.76
C ARG A 429 -7.41 9.19 0.19
N LEU A 430 -7.42 10.20 1.04
CA LEU A 430 -7.17 11.59 0.67
C LEU A 430 -6.17 12.22 1.64
N SER A 431 -5.02 12.65 1.11
CA SER A 431 -3.97 13.33 1.88
C SER A 431 -3.82 14.78 1.43
N LEU A 432 -4.15 15.69 2.34
CA LEU A 432 -4.18 17.14 2.14
C LEU A 432 -3.31 17.87 3.16
N ASN A 433 -2.40 17.15 3.83
CA ASN A 433 -1.51 17.73 4.83
C ASN A 433 -0.82 19.00 4.32
N ASN A 434 -0.77 20.06 5.12
CA ASN A 434 -0.12 21.34 4.77
C ASN A 434 -0.69 22.08 3.54
N CYS A 435 -1.89 21.79 3.06
CA CYS A 435 -2.54 22.58 2.00
C CYS A 435 -3.11 23.88 2.59
N LYS A 436 -2.31 24.95 2.60
CA LYS A 436 -2.60 26.17 3.37
C LYS A 436 -3.81 26.97 2.88
N LEU A 437 -4.22 26.81 1.62
CA LEU A 437 -5.34 27.57 1.05
C LEU A 437 -6.71 26.91 1.28
N LEU A 438 -6.75 25.70 1.85
CA LEU A 438 -8.00 25.02 2.17
C LEU A 438 -8.65 25.60 3.42
N THR A 439 -9.94 25.92 3.32
CA THR A 439 -10.75 26.51 4.40
C THR A 439 -11.86 25.57 4.85
N ASN A 440 -12.71 26.02 5.79
CA ASN A 440 -13.91 25.29 6.21
C ASN A 440 -14.85 24.92 5.04
N PHE A 441 -14.83 25.67 3.93
CA PHE A 441 -15.63 25.37 2.75
C PHE A 441 -15.12 24.16 1.95
N SER A 442 -13.94 23.61 2.27
CA SER A 442 -13.40 22.42 1.60
C SER A 442 -13.90 21.11 2.21
N ILE A 443 -13.02 20.34 2.86
CA ILE A 443 -13.26 19.00 3.38
C ILE A 443 -14.46 18.94 4.33
N PRO A 444 -14.62 19.83 5.34
CA PRO A 444 -15.77 19.74 6.24
C PRO A 444 -17.09 19.76 5.48
N TYR A 445 -17.25 20.68 4.53
CA TYR A 445 -18.50 20.79 3.77
C TYR A 445 -18.64 19.66 2.74
N LEU A 446 -17.58 19.31 2.02
CA LEU A 446 -17.60 18.22 1.04
C LEU A 446 -18.04 16.89 1.65
N VAL A 447 -17.54 16.54 2.85
CA VAL A 447 -18.02 15.32 3.54
C VAL A 447 -19.43 15.49 4.10
N GLY A 448 -19.80 16.70 4.54
CA GLY A 448 -21.17 17.02 4.98
C GLY A 448 -22.21 16.83 3.88
N PHE A 449 -21.87 17.17 2.64
CA PHE A 449 -22.67 16.94 1.44
C PHE A 449 -22.44 15.57 0.79
N ASN A 450 -21.71 14.67 1.45
CA ASN A 450 -21.46 13.30 1.00
C ASN A 450 -20.78 13.19 -0.39
N TYR A 451 -19.87 14.12 -0.73
CA TYR A 451 -19.09 14.02 -1.97
C TYR A 451 -17.96 12.98 -1.89
N PHE A 452 -17.69 12.42 -0.70
CA PHE A 452 -16.68 11.38 -0.50
C PHE A 452 -17.27 10.17 0.24
N PRO A 453 -18.29 9.50 -0.31
CA PRO A 453 -19.02 8.44 0.38
C PRO A 453 -18.14 7.23 0.72
N ASN A 454 -17.09 6.97 -0.05
CA ASN A 454 -16.18 5.82 0.14
C ASN A 454 -14.90 6.14 0.90
N LEU A 455 -14.78 7.36 1.46
CA LEU A 455 -13.59 7.78 2.19
C LEU A 455 -13.38 6.92 3.45
N ALA A 456 -12.18 6.39 3.57
CA ALA A 456 -11.74 5.54 4.69
C ALA A 456 -10.51 6.12 5.40
N VAL A 457 -9.65 6.87 4.70
CA VAL A 457 -8.47 7.53 5.30
C VAL A 457 -8.40 8.99 4.85
N LEU A 458 -8.34 9.90 5.82
CA LEU A 458 -8.22 11.34 5.60
C LEU A 458 -7.02 11.88 6.37
N GLU A 459 -6.07 12.49 5.67
CA GLU A 459 -4.89 13.11 6.28
C GLU A 459 -4.97 14.64 6.11
N ILE A 460 -5.14 15.37 7.21
CA ILE A 460 -5.41 16.82 7.24
C ILE A 460 -4.53 17.54 8.26
N LYS A 461 -3.29 17.10 8.43
CA LYS A 461 -2.31 17.72 9.32
C LYS A 461 -2.00 19.14 8.84
N ASN A 462 -1.96 20.09 9.78
CA ASN A 462 -1.55 21.48 9.54
C ASN A 462 -2.38 22.23 8.48
N LEU A 463 -3.70 22.02 8.47
CA LEU A 463 -4.64 22.86 7.71
C LEU A 463 -5.04 24.07 8.55
N VAL A 464 -4.33 25.18 8.42
CA VAL A 464 -4.44 26.33 9.34
C VAL A 464 -5.79 27.05 9.28
N ASN A 465 -6.48 27.04 8.13
CA ASN A 465 -7.74 27.76 7.93
C ASN A 465 -8.99 26.87 8.12
N ILE A 466 -8.82 25.70 8.76
CA ILE A 466 -9.92 24.81 9.13
C ILE A 466 -10.07 24.79 10.64
N ASP A 467 -11.23 25.29 11.10
CA ASP A 467 -11.62 25.41 12.50
C ASP A 467 -13.04 24.85 12.75
N ASP A 468 -13.95 24.96 11.78
CA ASP A 468 -15.27 24.34 11.86
C ASP A 468 -15.20 22.89 11.40
N VAL A 469 -15.25 21.99 12.38
CA VAL A 469 -15.18 20.54 12.17
C VAL A 469 -16.53 19.85 12.37
N LYS A 470 -17.64 20.59 12.52
CA LYS A 470 -18.97 20.02 12.82
C LYS A 470 -19.39 18.95 11.82
N TRP A 471 -19.31 19.26 10.53
CA TRP A 471 -19.67 18.32 9.47
C TRP A 471 -18.72 17.13 9.38
N LEU A 472 -17.44 17.35 9.67
CA LEU A 472 -16.45 16.27 9.72
C LEU A 472 -16.73 15.28 10.85
N VAL A 473 -17.10 15.77 12.05
CA VAL A 473 -17.50 14.92 13.17
C VAL A 473 -18.80 14.18 12.87
N LYS A 474 -19.81 14.86 12.31
CA LYS A 474 -21.07 14.20 11.90
C LYS A 474 -20.81 13.06 10.91
N PHE A 475 -19.97 13.31 9.90
CA PHE A 475 -19.60 12.31 8.91
C PHE A 475 -18.84 11.13 9.54
N MET A 476 -17.90 11.40 10.45
CA MET A 476 -17.17 10.37 11.20
C MET A 476 -18.11 9.48 12.03
N LEU A 477 -19.07 10.08 12.74
CA LEU A 477 -20.06 9.35 13.54
C LEU A 477 -20.97 8.49 12.66
N TRP A 478 -21.43 9.04 11.53
CA TRP A 478 -22.22 8.32 10.54
C TRP A 478 -21.45 7.11 9.98
N LYS A 479 -20.20 7.32 9.55
CA LYS A 479 -19.30 6.25 9.08
C LYS A 479 -19.13 5.12 10.09
N LYS A 480 -18.97 5.48 11.37
CA LYS A 480 -18.88 4.51 12.47
C LYS A 480 -20.18 3.72 12.64
N TYR A 481 -21.33 4.39 12.58
CA TYR A 481 -22.64 3.75 12.65
C TYR A 481 -22.89 2.79 11.48
N SER A 482 -22.40 3.14 10.28
CA SER A 482 -22.51 2.30 9.09
C SER A 482 -21.46 1.17 9.01
N ASN A 483 -20.70 0.86 10.07
CA ASN A 483 -19.62 -0.16 10.08
C ASN A 483 -18.48 0.08 9.07
N HIS A 484 -18.24 1.34 8.70
CA HIS A 484 -17.15 1.73 7.80
C HIS A 484 -16.35 2.89 8.42
N PRO A 485 -15.57 2.65 9.49
CA PRO A 485 -14.93 3.73 10.25
C PRO A 485 -13.95 4.54 9.38
N LEU A 486 -13.96 5.86 9.59
CA LEU A 486 -13.04 6.81 8.95
C LEU A 486 -11.81 7.01 9.84
N LEU A 487 -10.62 6.75 9.32
CA LEU A 487 -9.35 7.11 9.94
C LEU A 487 -8.99 8.55 9.59
N ILE A 488 -8.96 9.43 10.58
CA ILE A 488 -8.50 10.83 10.42
C ILE A 488 -7.11 10.99 11.03
N GLU A 489 -6.10 11.20 10.19
CA GLU A 489 -4.78 11.62 10.64
C GLU A 489 -4.70 13.14 10.66
N SER A 490 -4.70 13.72 11.85
CA SER A 490 -4.70 15.18 12.03
C SER A 490 -3.66 15.64 13.06
N CYS A 491 -3.43 16.96 13.13
CA CYS A 491 -2.56 17.55 14.13
C CYS A 491 -3.31 17.77 15.45
N HIS A 492 -2.58 17.96 16.56
CA HIS A 492 -3.15 18.14 17.89
C HIS A 492 -4.29 19.17 17.95
N ARG A 493 -4.16 20.31 17.23
CA ARG A 493 -5.19 21.36 17.12
C ARG A 493 -6.51 20.80 16.60
N ILE A 494 -6.48 20.12 15.44
CA ILE A 494 -7.69 19.56 14.81
C ILE A 494 -8.24 18.41 15.65
N THR A 495 -7.39 17.52 16.18
CA THR A 495 -7.82 16.45 17.08
C THR A 495 -8.58 16.99 18.29
N LYS A 496 -8.12 18.11 18.87
CA LYS A 496 -8.78 18.78 19.99
C LYS A 496 -10.15 19.34 19.56
N LEU A 497 -10.23 20.01 18.41
CA LEU A 497 -11.50 20.52 17.86
C LEU A 497 -12.51 19.39 17.62
N LEU A 498 -12.06 18.28 17.02
CA LEU A 498 -12.90 17.09 16.80
C LEU A 498 -13.47 16.55 18.12
N GLY A 499 -12.63 16.43 19.15
CA GLY A 499 -13.08 15.94 20.45
C GLY A 499 -14.05 16.88 21.18
N ILE A 500 -13.87 18.20 21.05
CA ILE A 500 -14.79 19.19 21.62
C ILE A 500 -16.15 19.10 20.93
N GLU A 501 -16.16 19.09 19.60
CA GLU A 501 -17.40 19.08 18.83
C GLU A 501 -18.14 17.73 18.94
N GLU A 502 -17.42 16.61 19.05
CA GLU A 502 -18.03 15.31 19.35
C GLU A 502 -18.75 15.31 20.71
N LYS A 503 -18.13 15.88 21.75
CA LYS A 503 -18.78 16.02 23.07
C LYS A 503 -20.02 16.91 22.99
N LYS A 504 -19.96 18.01 22.23
CA LYS A 504 -21.09 18.91 22.01
C LYS A 504 -22.26 18.18 21.35
N ILE A 505 -22.00 17.45 20.25
CA ILE A 505 -23.01 16.65 19.55
C ILE A 505 -23.62 15.60 20.48
N LYS A 506 -22.79 14.87 21.25
CA LYS A 506 -23.30 13.88 22.22
C LYS A 506 -24.20 14.51 23.28
N LYS A 507 -23.83 15.68 23.82
CA LYS A 507 -24.64 16.41 24.79
C LYS A 507 -25.98 16.84 24.18
N THR A 508 -25.97 17.41 22.97
CA THR A 508 -27.19 17.80 22.26
C THR A 508 -28.09 16.60 22.01
N ASN A 509 -27.54 15.48 21.54
CA ASN A 509 -28.33 14.26 21.30
C ASN A 509 -28.94 13.70 22.58
N ALA A 510 -28.22 13.76 23.72
CA ALA A 510 -28.75 13.34 25.01
C ALA A 510 -29.90 14.23 25.48
N ILE A 511 -29.78 15.56 25.29
CA ILE A 511 -30.85 16.52 25.62
C ILE A 511 -32.08 16.27 24.74
N CYS A 512 -31.91 16.09 23.42
CA CYS A 512 -33.02 15.77 22.53
C CYS A 512 -33.70 14.46 22.95
N ALA A 513 -32.94 13.40 23.20
CA ALA A 513 -33.52 12.12 23.65
C ALA A 513 -34.30 12.27 24.98
N LEU A 514 -33.81 13.09 25.92
CA LEU A 514 -34.54 13.38 27.16
C LEU A 514 -35.82 14.18 26.91
N SER A 515 -35.78 15.15 25.98
CA SER A 515 -36.96 15.89 25.54
C SER A 515 -38.00 14.96 24.93
N ASP A 516 -37.60 14.12 23.98
CA ASP A 516 -38.48 13.17 23.30
C ASP A 516 -39.08 12.14 24.28
N MET A 517 -38.29 11.66 25.26
CA MET A 517 -38.79 10.78 26.32
C MET A 517 -39.79 11.50 27.23
N SER A 518 -39.54 12.77 27.56
CA SER A 518 -40.46 13.57 28.36
C SER A 518 -41.76 13.87 27.62
N GLU A 519 -41.70 14.16 26.31
CA GLU A 519 -42.88 14.31 25.47
C GLU A 519 -43.66 13.00 25.43
N TRP A 520 -43.00 11.86 25.16
CA TRP A 520 -43.64 10.55 25.10
C TRP A 520 -44.30 10.12 26.42
N ILE A 521 -43.69 10.39 27.58
CA ILE A 521 -44.28 10.07 28.89
C ILE A 521 -45.53 10.93 29.17
N ASN A 522 -45.55 12.16 28.66
CA ASN A 522 -46.62 13.13 28.89
C ASN A 522 -47.63 13.22 27.73
N GLU A 523 -47.48 12.41 26.68
CA GLU A 523 -48.51 12.25 25.64
C GLU A 523 -49.72 11.55 26.28
N ASP A 524 -50.82 12.28 26.45
CA ASP A 524 -52.08 11.73 26.97
C ASP A 524 -52.52 10.51 26.13
N GLU A 525 -52.84 9.39 26.79
CA GLU A 525 -53.46 8.19 26.18
C GLU A 525 -54.92 8.45 25.71
N SER A 526 -55.24 9.65 25.22
CA SER A 526 -56.57 9.98 24.69
C SER A 526 -56.70 9.60 23.21
N LEU A 527 -56.75 8.29 22.96
CA LEU A 527 -57.32 7.70 21.75
C LEU A 527 -58.18 6.48 22.09
#